data_AF-A0A523QZS4-F1
#
_entry.id   AF-A0A523QZS4-F1
#
_cell.length_a   1.000
_cell.length_b   1.000
_cell.length_c   1.000
_cell.angle_alpha   90.00
_cell.angle_beta   90.00
_cell.angle_gamma   90.00
#
_symmetry.space_group_name_H-M   'P 1'
#
loop_
_entity.id
_entity.type
_entity.pdbx_description
1 polymer ?
#
loop_
_entity_poly.entity_id
_entity_poly.type
_entity_poly.pdbx_seq_one_letter_code
_entity_poly.pdbx_strand_id
1 'polypeptide(L)'
;MERAFDFDTLEFLGILIPLAQYFVTFIFNVLIIVISSFGYKVKKGKGWLLLIVYGFIRLLLDIPTLFSVFAIRFFGFAGFGKFMYGFSIATFLFHIAASLLLVVGLFLLLKEYRSVIEVRS
;
A
#
# COMPACT_ATOMS: atom_id res chain seq x y z
N MET A 1 -36.94 22.19 -6.26
CA MET A 1 -36.99 20.94 -5.46
C MET A 1 -35.82 20.06 -5.89
N GLU A 2 -34.61 20.63 -5.80
CA GLU A 2 -33.33 20.03 -6.18
C GLU A 2 -32.32 20.60 -5.19
N ARG A 3 -31.36 19.78 -4.73
CA ARG A 3 -30.23 20.12 -3.85
C ARG A 3 -30.52 20.22 -2.34
N ALA A 4 -31.17 19.20 -1.82
CA ALA A 4 -30.74 18.61 -0.56
C ALA A 4 -30.07 17.27 -0.89
N PHE A 5 -28.98 17.30 -1.67
CA PHE A 5 -28.04 16.18 -1.61
C PHE A 5 -27.39 16.34 -0.25
N ASP A 6 -27.92 15.57 0.70
CA ASP A 6 -27.84 15.79 2.13
C ASP A 6 -26.37 15.99 2.55
N PHE A 7 -26.06 17.15 3.15
CA PHE A 7 -24.69 17.52 3.50
C PHE A 7 -24.07 16.46 4.42
N ASP A 8 -24.90 15.86 5.28
CA ASP A 8 -24.58 14.75 6.17
C ASP A 8 -24.19 13.47 5.39
N THR A 9 -24.86 13.18 4.27
CA THR A 9 -24.51 12.05 3.40
C THR A 9 -23.19 12.31 2.66
N LEU A 10 -22.94 13.55 2.25
CA LEU A 10 -21.69 13.94 1.59
C LEU A 10 -20.50 13.88 2.55
N GLU A 11 -20.68 14.30 3.80
CA GLU A 11 -19.68 14.18 4.87
C GLU A 11 -19.42 12.72 5.25
N PHE A 12 -20.47 11.90 5.35
CA PHE A 12 -20.35 10.47 5.62
C PHE A 12 -19.62 9.72 4.50
N LEU A 13 -19.98 9.97 3.24
CA LEU A 13 -19.28 9.40 2.08
C LEU A 13 -17.81 9.87 2.00
N GLY A 14 -17.54 11.13 2.37
CA GLY A 14 -16.20 11.68 2.47
C GLY A 14 -15.30 10.96 3.49
N ILE A 15 -15.88 10.24 4.46
CA ILE A 15 -15.14 9.40 5.42
C ILE A 15 -15.08 7.95 4.93
N LEU A 16 -16.20 7.43 4.43
CA LEU A 16 -16.33 6.02 4.07
C LEU A 16 -15.44 5.65 2.87
N ILE A 17 -15.34 6.53 1.87
CA ILE A 17 -14.58 6.27 0.63
C ILE A 17 -13.08 6.14 0.91
N PRO A 18 -12.40 7.09 1.59
CA PRO A 18 -11.00 6.93 1.94
C PRO A 18 -10.76 5.70 2.80
N LEU A 19 -11.64 5.42 3.77
CA LEU A 19 -11.50 4.27 4.65
C LEU A 19 -11.58 2.94 3.87
N ALA A 20 -12.54 2.82 2.96
CA ALA A 20 -12.67 1.66 2.09
C ALA A 20 -11.44 1.50 1.19
N GLN A 21 -10.91 2.60 0.64
CA GLN A 21 -9.68 2.57 -0.16
C GLN A 21 -8.48 2.05 0.65
N TYR A 22 -8.28 2.53 1.88
CA TYR A 22 -7.20 2.03 2.74
C TYR A 22 -7.39 0.56 3.12
N PHE A 23 -8.63 0.14 3.40
CA PHE A 23 -8.94 -1.25 3.73
C PHE A 23 -8.66 -2.20 2.57
N VAL A 24 -9.08 -1.83 1.35
CA VAL A 24 -8.78 -2.61 0.14
C VAL A 24 -7.27 -2.69 -0.10
N THR A 25 -6.56 -1.57 0.06
CA THR A 25 -5.10 -1.52 -0.09
C THR A 25 -4.41 -2.42 0.95
N PHE A 26 -4.87 -2.39 2.19
CA PHE A 26 -4.38 -3.26 3.27
C PHE A 26 -4.55 -4.74 2.92
N ILE A 27 -5.76 -5.16 2.52
CA ILE A 27 -6.03 -6.54 2.10
C ILE A 27 -5.10 -6.94 0.96
N PHE A 28 -4.96 -6.08 -0.05
CA PHE A 28 -4.11 -6.35 -1.19
C PHE A 28 -2.64 -6.58 -0.79
N ASN A 29 -2.11 -5.73 0.10
CA ASN A 29 -0.75 -5.87 0.60
C ASN A 29 -0.57 -7.16 1.42
N VAL A 30 -1.55 -7.52 2.26
CA VAL A 30 -1.55 -8.81 2.98
C VAL A 30 -1.53 -9.99 2.01
N LEU A 31 -2.37 -9.96 0.96
CA LEU A 31 -2.41 -11.01 -0.05
C LEU A 31 -1.07 -11.14 -0.80
N ILE A 32 -0.43 -10.03 -1.15
CA ILE A 32 0.91 -10.04 -1.77
C ILE A 32 1.92 -10.73 -0.86
N ILE A 33 1.94 -10.41 0.43
CA ILE A 33 2.86 -11.04 1.39
C ILE A 33 2.60 -12.53 1.46
N VAL A 34 1.33 -12.96 1.58
CA VAL A 34 0.97 -14.38 1.71
C VAL A 34 1.35 -15.16 0.45
N ILE A 35 0.95 -14.68 -0.73
CA ILE A 35 1.23 -15.32 -2.02
C ILE A 35 2.75 -15.38 -2.26
N SER A 36 3.45 -14.26 -2.01
CA SER A 36 4.90 -14.20 -2.24
C SER A 36 5.68 -15.05 -1.24
N SER A 37 5.20 -15.17 0.00
CA SER A 37 5.79 -16.07 1.01
C SER A 37 5.62 -17.53 0.62
N PHE A 38 4.45 -17.91 0.09
CA PHE A 38 4.24 -19.25 -0.45
C PHE A 38 5.16 -19.52 -1.66
N GLY A 39 5.22 -18.58 -2.61
CA GLY A 39 6.14 -18.65 -3.75
C GLY A 39 7.61 -18.78 -3.33
N TYR A 40 8.05 -17.98 -2.36
CA TYR A 40 9.41 -18.02 -1.81
C TYR A 40 9.73 -19.37 -1.15
N LYS A 41 8.74 -19.97 -0.45
CA LYS A 41 8.89 -21.29 0.18
C LYS A 41 9.13 -22.38 -0.86
N VAL A 42 8.47 -22.30 -2.02
CA VAL A 42 8.60 -23.27 -3.12
C VAL A 42 9.89 -23.05 -3.90
N LYS A 43 10.19 -21.80 -4.27
CA LYS A 43 11.38 -21.42 -5.03
C LYS A 43 11.97 -20.16 -4.39
N LYS A 44 13.11 -20.30 -3.71
CA LYS A 44 13.80 -19.21 -3.00
C LYS A 44 14.45 -18.18 -3.94
N GLY A 45 13.63 -17.53 -4.76
CA GLY A 45 14.00 -16.48 -5.70
C GLY A 45 14.13 -15.12 -5.01
N LYS A 46 15.02 -14.27 -5.53
CA LYS A 46 15.19 -12.89 -5.03
C LYS A 46 13.95 -12.06 -5.33
N GLY A 47 13.24 -12.34 -6.43
CA GLY A 47 12.00 -11.67 -6.79
C GLY A 47 10.92 -11.81 -5.73
N TRP A 48 10.69 -13.03 -5.23
CA TRP A 48 9.71 -13.28 -4.17
C TRP A 48 10.05 -12.55 -2.86
N LEU A 49 11.33 -12.56 -2.46
CA LEU A 49 11.77 -11.85 -1.25
C LEU A 49 11.52 -10.34 -1.36
N LEU A 50 11.82 -9.74 -2.51
CA LEU A 50 11.56 -8.32 -2.74
C LEU A 50 10.07 -7.97 -2.67
N LEU A 51 9.19 -8.84 -3.19
CA LEU A 51 7.74 -8.65 -3.09
C LEU A 51 7.21 -8.80 -1.65
N ILE A 52 7.80 -9.68 -0.85
CA ILE A 52 7.48 -9.79 0.58
C ILE A 52 7.88 -8.50 1.31
N VAL A 53 9.12 -8.04 1.10
CA VAL A 53 9.62 -6.79 1.72
C VAL A 53 8.78 -5.59 1.27
N TYR A 54 8.42 -5.53 -0.01
CA TYR A 54 7.49 -4.53 -0.54
C TYR A 54 6.17 -4.52 0.23
N GLY A 55 5.53 -5.68 0.40
CA GLY A 55 4.26 -5.78 1.11
C GLY A 55 4.36 -5.30 2.55
N PHE A 56 5.43 -5.67 3.27
CA PHE A 56 5.65 -5.19 4.64
C PHE A 56 5.88 -3.68 4.72
N ILE A 57 6.70 -3.12 3.83
CA ILE A 57 6.92 -1.67 3.76
C ILE A 57 5.58 -0.97 3.53
N ARG A 58 4.75 -1.47 2.60
CA ARG A 58 3.42 -0.89 2.36
C ARG A 58 2.51 -0.92 3.58
N LEU A 59 2.40 -2.06 4.25
CA LEU A 59 1.60 -2.17 5.49
C LEU A 59 2.09 -1.22 6.58
N LEU A 60 3.41 -1.09 6.75
CA LEU A 60 4.02 -0.18 7.72
C LEU A 60 3.75 1.30 7.42
N LEU A 61 3.48 1.67 6.16
CA LEU A 61 3.14 3.04 5.78
C LEU A 61 1.64 3.31 5.81
N ASP A 62 0.82 2.31 5.50
CA ASP A 62 -0.63 2.45 5.49
C ASP A 62 -1.15 2.69 6.92
N ILE A 63 -0.60 2.00 7.93
CA ILE A 63 -1.03 2.15 9.34
C ILE A 63 -0.87 3.60 9.85
N PRO A 64 0.31 4.24 9.75
CA PRO A 64 0.48 5.59 10.28
C PRO A 64 -0.20 6.64 9.38
N THR A 65 -0.40 6.36 8.09
CA THR A 65 -1.22 7.22 7.20
C THR A 65 -2.69 7.20 7.62
N LEU A 66 -3.23 6.03 7.95
CA LEU A 66 -4.59 5.87 8.45
C LEU A 66 -4.76 6.59 9.79
N PHE A 67 -3.82 6.39 10.73
CA PHE A 67 -3.78 7.11 12.00
C PHE A 67 -3.76 8.63 11.80
N SER A 68 -2.92 9.10 10.87
CA SER A 68 -2.75 10.51 10.55
C SER A 68 -4.01 11.17 9.98
N VAL A 69 -4.74 10.47 9.09
CA VAL A 69 -6.04 10.92 8.56
C VAL A 69 -7.07 11.04 9.68
N PHE A 70 -7.14 10.05 10.58
CA PHE A 70 -8.02 10.11 11.75
C PHE A 70 -7.63 11.23 12.72
N ALA A 71 -6.34 11.39 13.02
CA ALA A 71 -5.84 12.40 13.94
C ALA A 71 -6.16 13.82 13.45
N ILE A 72 -5.99 14.10 12.16
CA ILE A 72 -6.37 15.38 11.56
C ILE A 72 -7.88 15.63 11.71
N ARG A 73 -8.71 14.60 11.49
CA ARG A 73 -10.18 14.73 11.55
C ARG A 73 -10.66 15.01 12.98
N PHE A 74 -10.08 14.37 14.00
CA PHE A 74 -10.52 14.50 15.38
C PHE A 74 -9.89 15.68 16.15
N PHE A 75 -8.61 16.00 15.88
CA PHE A 75 -7.87 17.02 16.63
C PHE A 75 -7.61 18.31 15.84
N GLY A 76 -7.98 18.33 14.56
CA GLY A 76 -7.77 19.48 13.67
C GLY A 76 -6.32 19.65 13.20
N PHE A 77 -6.15 20.36 12.07
CA PHE A 77 -4.85 20.55 11.43
C PHE A 77 -3.86 21.38 12.26
N ALA A 78 -4.35 22.25 13.15
CA ALA A 78 -3.55 23.25 13.85
C ALA A 78 -2.54 22.65 14.86
N GLY A 79 -2.84 21.48 15.44
CA GLY A 79 -1.96 20.81 16.40
C GLY A 79 -0.91 19.88 15.76
N PHE A 80 -1.19 19.35 14.57
CA PHE A 80 -0.40 18.27 13.96
C PHE A 80 0.28 18.62 12.63
N GLY A 81 0.09 19.83 12.09
CA GLY A 81 0.53 20.20 10.74
C GLY A 81 2.02 19.93 10.42
N LYS A 82 2.96 20.27 11.32
CA LYS A 82 4.40 20.04 11.08
C LYS A 82 4.77 18.55 11.10
N PHE A 83 4.20 17.80 12.04
CA PHE A 83 4.39 16.34 12.12
C PHE A 83 3.83 15.65 10.87
N MET A 84 2.62 16.04 10.48
CA MET A 84 1.93 15.54 9.29
C MET A 84 2.69 15.82 7.99
N TYR A 85 3.33 16.99 7.87
CA TYR A 85 4.14 17.33 6.71
C TYR A 85 5.43 16.50 6.62
N GLY A 86 6.14 16.32 7.73
CA GLY A 86 7.31 15.42 7.75
C GLY A 86 6.93 13.97 7.46
N PHE A 87 5.80 13.53 8.03
CA PHE A 87 5.26 12.20 7.80
C PHE A 87 4.81 11.98 6.34
N SER A 88 4.22 12.98 5.69
CA SER A 88 3.81 12.88 4.28
C SER A 88 5.01 12.79 3.33
N ILE A 89 6.10 13.53 3.59
CA ILE A 89 7.35 13.42 2.81
C ILE A 89 7.95 12.02 2.96
N ALA A 90 8.08 11.53 4.19
CA ALA A 90 8.60 10.19 4.44
C ALA A 90 7.74 9.14 3.72
N THR A 91 6.42 9.23 3.87
CA THR A 91 5.46 8.33 3.23
C THR A 91 5.61 8.35 1.71
N PHE A 92 5.79 9.52 1.11
CA PHE A 92 6.01 9.67 -0.33
C PHE A 92 7.30 8.99 -0.81
N LEU A 93 8.41 9.21 -0.09
CA LEU A 93 9.70 8.57 -0.43
C LEU A 93 9.61 7.03 -0.32
N PHE A 94 8.97 6.53 0.74
CA PHE A 94 8.77 5.10 0.89
C PHE A 94 7.79 4.53 -0.15
N HIS A 95 6.81 5.30 -0.62
CA HIS A 95 5.94 4.91 -1.74
C HIS A 95 6.74 4.72 -3.04
N ILE A 96 7.67 5.62 -3.33
CA ILE A 96 8.56 5.50 -4.50
C ILE A 96 9.43 4.25 -4.36
N ALA A 97 10.10 4.09 -3.21
CA ALA A 97 10.95 2.93 -2.95
C ALA A 97 10.17 1.61 -3.05
N ALA A 98 8.97 1.55 -2.48
CA ALA A 98 8.08 0.39 -2.57
C ALA A 98 7.69 0.10 -4.04
N SER A 99 7.35 1.13 -4.82
CA SER A 99 7.00 0.96 -6.23
C SER A 99 8.18 0.40 -7.05
N LEU A 100 9.40 0.86 -6.77
CA LEU A 100 10.61 0.31 -7.38
C LEU A 100 10.83 -1.16 -6.98
N LEU A 101 10.64 -1.50 -5.70
CA LEU A 101 10.73 -2.89 -5.22
C LEU A 101 9.70 -3.80 -5.89
N LEU A 102 8.48 -3.33 -6.09
CA LEU A 102 7.44 -4.06 -6.80
C LEU A 102 7.86 -4.34 -8.25
N VAL A 103 8.27 -3.31 -9.00
CA VAL A 103 8.67 -3.45 -10.40
C VAL A 103 9.87 -4.37 -10.54
N VAL A 104 10.91 -4.18 -9.72
CA VAL A 104 12.12 -5.03 -9.75
C VAL A 104 11.79 -6.46 -9.31
N GLY A 105 10.95 -6.64 -8.29
CA GLY A 105 10.50 -7.94 -7.82
C GLY A 105 9.78 -8.72 -8.92
N LEU A 106 8.81 -8.07 -9.59
CA LEU A 106 8.09 -8.66 -10.72
C LEU A 106 9.01 -8.98 -11.90
N PHE A 107 9.93 -8.08 -12.25
CA PHE A 107 10.88 -8.31 -13.34
C PHE A 107 11.79 -9.52 -13.07
N LEU A 108 12.28 -9.65 -11.83
CA LEU A 108 13.08 -10.81 -11.44
C LEU A 108 12.27 -12.11 -11.48
N LEU A 109 11.00 -12.09 -11.06
CA LEU A 109 10.13 -13.25 -11.22
C LEU A 109 9.96 -13.63 -12.68
N LEU A 110 9.66 -12.67 -13.56
CA LEU A 110 9.53 -12.92 -15.00
C LEU A 110 10.80 -13.54 -15.59
N LYS A 111 11.97 -13.02 -15.21
CA LYS A 111 13.27 -13.57 -15.62
C LYS A 111 13.46 -15.01 -15.12
N GLU A 112 13.13 -15.28 -13.86
CA GLU A 112 13.21 -16.61 -13.25
C GLU A 112 12.22 -17.63 -13.85
N TYR A 113 11.08 -17.16 -14.38
CA TYR A 113 10.10 -18.01 -15.08
C TYR A 113 10.53 -18.27 -16.52
N ARG A 114 11.01 -17.24 -17.24
CA ARG A 114 11.49 -17.39 -18.62
C ARG A 114 12.65 -18.39 -18.72
N SER A 115 13.59 -18.34 -17.77
CA SER A 115 14.71 -19.29 -17.73
C SER A 115 14.26 -20.75 -17.53
N VAL A 116 13.09 -20.99 -16.94
CA VAL A 116 12.54 -22.34 -16.79
C VAL A 116 11.92 -22.83 -18.10
N ILE A 117 11.38 -21.92 -18.91
CA ILE A 117 10.75 -22.23 -20.20
C ILE A 117 11.83 -22.52 -21.25
N GLU A 118 12.87 -21.68 -21.36
CA GLU A 118 13.97 -21.85 -22.32
C GLU A 118 14.79 -23.13 -22.09
N VAL A 119 14.82 -23.68 -20.87
CA VAL A 119 15.50 -24.96 -20.58
C VAL A 119 14.66 -26.19 -21.00
N ARG A 120 13.36 -26.01 -21.26
CA ARG A 120 12.44 -27.10 -21.66
C ARG A 120 12.15 -27.17 -23.16
N SER A 121 12.60 -26.18 -23.95
CA SER A 121 12.52 -26.16 -25.42
C SER A 121 13.81 -26.65 -26.04
#